data_AF-A0A815ZNL0-F1
#
_entry.id   AF-A0A815ZNL0-F1
#
_cell.length_a   1.000
_cell.length_b   1.000
_cell.length_c   1.000
_cell.angle_alpha   90.00
_cell.angle_beta   90.00
_cell.angle_gamma   90.00
#
_symmetry.space_group_name_H-M   'P 1'
#
loop_
_entity.id
_entity.type
_entity.pdbx_description
1 polymer ?
#
loop_
_entity_poly.entity_id
_entity_poly.type
_entity_poly.pdbx_seq_one_letter_code
_entity_poly.pdbx_strand_id
1 'polypeptide(L)'
;MDIMDSIATTKYICMGHQPQQGSLSPSIYTFDNRRSPVYYQTAHVEPTQSLNISTAQRFSSTEYLNNMNSGMVPSIFLSARQTFDIRYTPKDWHNAQMTNYFASDKIRAASERLRSDTIVLAREKDKQAFKNNVESSKRLAKNINDIEYWENELKKNNDKMKHKINDIELKQREIERLLSGTEKPLHTAQKNLYEREKRQGIDLVHDNVEQELIREVKTIELSQQKLRQMLKRLNSQNALNLVSLHELEHDAEDKFHAHVLDSTALNIKTTSWDINFYESIENVDNTVSVPESWARYTQENIRRSLNQIGQSDELLNASNQLVATIYNDIWSQWNHVNISLENRLQEEQLAKNKIQAHLEKILQEISDVEQTIEYLKKTIADQEVFLQVAQTRLETRSRRPNIEACRDSAMHRLIQEVDDLHAAIDELHSKLCQEENAVQLLLRTKSILEQDLIIKNNSLFIDSEKVMSIRRKFMMDASEKSFVTSIPFSQPHDLITV
;
A
#
# COMPACT_ATOMS: atom_id res chain seq x y z
N MET A 1 -49.19 -0.96 -8.59
CA MET A 1 -48.58 0.34 -8.90
C MET A 1 -47.08 0.14 -8.99
N ASP A 2 -46.59 -0.60 -9.98
CA ASP A 2 -46.67 -0.32 -11.44
C ASP A 2 -45.91 0.94 -11.81
N ILE A 3 -44.80 0.76 -12.54
CA ILE A 3 -44.65 1.14 -13.97
C ILE A 3 -44.12 2.58 -14.06
N MET A 4 -43.15 2.97 -14.87
CA MET A 4 -42.21 2.35 -15.84
C MET A 4 -41.37 3.52 -16.40
N ASP A 5 -40.27 3.16 -17.08
CA ASP A 5 -39.79 3.78 -18.34
C ASP A 5 -39.24 5.22 -18.33
N SER A 6 -38.23 5.62 -19.12
CA SER A 6 -37.46 4.94 -20.18
C SER A 6 -36.37 5.91 -20.69
N ILE A 7 -35.15 5.39 -20.84
CA ILE A 7 -34.25 5.41 -22.04
C ILE A 7 -33.97 6.73 -22.78
N ALA A 8 -32.68 7.10 -22.92
CA ALA A 8 -31.91 7.01 -24.19
C ALA A 8 -30.47 7.59 -24.07
N THR A 9 -29.40 6.78 -24.16
CA THR A 9 -28.50 6.50 -25.34
C THR A 9 -27.59 7.70 -25.72
N THR A 10 -26.24 7.62 -25.79
CA THR A 10 -25.48 6.88 -26.81
C THR A 10 -23.93 7.01 -26.65
N LYS A 11 -23.23 5.85 -26.78
CA LYS A 11 -21.86 5.53 -27.29
C LYS A 11 -20.58 6.07 -26.63
N TYR A 12 -19.73 5.13 -26.16
CA TYR A 12 -18.40 4.86 -26.75
C TYR A 12 -18.07 3.36 -26.67
N ILE A 13 -17.24 2.93 -27.61
CA ILE A 13 -17.05 1.58 -28.14
C ILE A 13 -16.03 0.79 -27.31
N CYS A 14 -16.36 -0.46 -26.95
CA CYS A 14 -15.44 -1.44 -26.38
C CYS A 14 -15.34 -2.63 -27.34
N MET A 15 -14.14 -2.91 -27.83
CA MET A 15 -13.83 -4.05 -28.69
C MET A 15 -13.58 -5.29 -27.83
N GLY A 16 -14.63 -6.04 -27.52
CA GLY A 16 -14.53 -7.40 -27.01
C GLY A 16 -14.34 -8.38 -28.16
N HIS A 17 -13.23 -9.10 -28.19
CA HIS A 17 -13.07 -10.28 -29.05
C HIS A 17 -13.93 -11.41 -28.46
N GLN A 18 -14.99 -11.79 -29.18
CA GLN A 18 -15.73 -13.01 -28.94
C GLN A 18 -14.85 -14.23 -29.25
N PRO A 19 -14.97 -15.34 -28.50
CA PRO A 19 -14.53 -16.63 -28.99
C PRO A 19 -15.44 -17.01 -30.18
N GLN A 20 -14.87 -17.13 -31.37
CA GLN A 20 -15.60 -17.68 -32.51
C GLN A 20 -15.98 -19.13 -32.18
N GLN A 21 -17.27 -19.35 -31.93
CA GLN A 21 -17.88 -20.65 -32.07
C GLN A 21 -17.82 -21.03 -33.55
N GLY A 22 -16.78 -21.78 -33.92
CA GLY A 22 -16.74 -22.49 -35.18
C GLY A 22 -17.82 -23.57 -35.17
N SER A 23 -18.80 -23.41 -36.05
CA SER A 23 -19.83 -24.40 -36.33
C SER A 23 -19.19 -25.73 -36.73
N LEU A 24 -19.17 -26.69 -35.80
CA LEU A 24 -18.85 -28.08 -36.09
C LEU A 24 -20.03 -28.67 -36.85
N SER A 25 -19.91 -28.70 -38.18
CA SER A 25 -20.70 -29.57 -39.03
C SER A 25 -20.53 -31.02 -38.54
N PRO A 26 -21.61 -31.81 -38.38
CA PRO A 26 -21.46 -33.24 -38.10
C PRO A 26 -20.93 -33.91 -39.37
N SER A 27 -19.61 -34.09 -39.45
CA SER A 27 -19.00 -34.87 -40.53
C SER A 27 -19.34 -36.33 -40.30
N ILE A 28 -20.19 -36.82 -41.18
CA ILE A 28 -20.66 -38.17 -41.34
C ILE A 28 -19.46 -39.14 -41.28
N TYR A 29 -19.49 -40.04 -40.29
CA TYR A 29 -18.71 -41.27 -40.33
C TYR A 29 -19.20 -42.13 -41.50
N THR A 30 -18.74 -41.81 -42.70
CA THR A 30 -18.62 -42.77 -43.78
C THR A 30 -17.15 -43.03 -43.94
N PHE A 31 -16.70 -44.10 -43.28
CA PHE A 31 -15.62 -44.93 -43.79
C PHE A 31 -15.82 -45.03 -45.31
N ASP A 32 -14.99 -44.35 -46.10
CA ASP A 32 -14.96 -44.59 -47.53
C ASP A 32 -14.24 -45.93 -47.72
N ASN A 33 -14.99 -46.99 -47.45
CA ASN A 33 -14.67 -48.39 -47.64
C ASN A 33 -14.67 -48.74 -49.15
N ARG A 34 -14.26 -47.77 -49.99
CA ARG A 34 -14.22 -47.84 -51.44
C ARG A 34 -12.79 -47.77 -51.96
N ARG A 35 -11.96 -48.67 -51.45
CA ARG A 35 -11.03 -49.38 -52.34
C ARG A 35 -11.31 -50.86 -52.21
N SER A 36 -12.35 -51.29 -52.92
CA SER A 36 -12.41 -52.68 -53.36
C SER A 36 -11.08 -52.98 -54.06
N PRO A 37 -10.34 -54.04 -53.70
CA PRO A 37 -9.07 -54.34 -54.32
C PRO A 37 -9.32 -54.91 -55.71
N VAL A 38 -9.64 -54.05 -56.68
CA VAL A 38 -9.57 -54.38 -58.11
C VAL A 38 -8.09 -54.32 -58.52
N TYR A 39 -7.24 -55.07 -57.82
CA TYR A 39 -5.81 -55.16 -58.15
C TYR A 39 -5.53 -56.24 -59.21
N TYR A 40 -6.44 -57.21 -59.35
CA TYR A 40 -6.30 -58.29 -60.31
C TYR A 40 -7.30 -58.11 -61.46
N GLN A 41 -6.92 -57.34 -62.47
CA GLN A 41 -7.51 -57.52 -63.79
C GLN A 41 -6.78 -58.72 -64.42
N THR A 42 -7.45 -59.86 -64.57
CA THR A 42 -6.90 -61.01 -65.29
C THR A 42 -6.51 -60.56 -66.69
N ALA A 43 -5.21 -60.55 -66.99
CA ALA A 43 -4.73 -60.29 -68.34
C ALA A 43 -5.34 -61.34 -69.28
N HIS A 44 -6.22 -60.92 -70.20
CA HIS A 44 -6.67 -61.77 -71.29
C HIS A 44 -5.48 -61.99 -72.22
N VAL A 45 -4.90 -63.19 -72.18
CA VAL A 45 -3.86 -63.61 -73.11
C VAL A 45 -4.56 -64.24 -74.31
N GLU A 46 -4.55 -63.59 -75.48
CA GLU A 46 -4.91 -64.24 -76.72
C GLU A 46 -3.82 -65.29 -77.07
N PRO A 47 -4.17 -66.57 -77.31
CA PRO A 47 -3.18 -67.65 -77.49
C PRO A 47 -2.23 -67.50 -78.68
N THR A 48 -2.37 -66.46 -79.50
CA THR A 48 -1.67 -66.31 -80.79
C THR A 48 -0.74 -65.09 -80.86
N GLN A 49 -0.66 -64.26 -79.82
CA GLN A 49 0.24 -63.09 -79.83
C GLN A 49 1.27 -63.16 -78.70
N SER A 50 2.55 -63.15 -79.08
CA SER A 50 3.66 -62.94 -78.16
C SER A 50 3.54 -61.56 -77.50
N LEU A 51 3.81 -61.48 -76.18
CA LEU A 51 3.74 -60.24 -75.38
C LEU A 51 4.81 -59.18 -75.73
N ASN A 52 5.54 -59.39 -76.82
CA ASN A 52 6.36 -58.39 -77.48
C ASN A 52 6.09 -58.48 -78.99
N ILE A 53 5.95 -57.33 -79.65
CA ILE A 53 6.06 -57.21 -81.10
C ILE A 53 7.49 -57.59 -81.47
N SER A 54 7.73 -58.89 -81.64
CA SER A 54 8.96 -59.37 -82.24
C SER A 54 8.87 -59.05 -83.73
N THR A 55 9.55 -57.98 -84.13
CA THR A 55 9.82 -57.58 -85.50
C THR A 55 10.79 -58.57 -86.19
N ALA A 56 10.51 -59.86 -86.09
CA ALA A 56 11.17 -60.87 -86.90
C ALA A 56 10.45 -60.94 -88.25
N GLN A 57 11.03 -60.30 -89.27
CA GLN A 57 10.61 -60.44 -90.66
C GLN A 57 10.46 -61.93 -91.00
N ARG A 58 9.30 -62.31 -91.57
CA ARG A 58 9.11 -63.64 -92.16
C ARG A 58 10.05 -63.77 -93.34
N PHE A 59 11.14 -64.52 -93.19
CA PHE A 59 11.99 -64.87 -94.32
C PHE A 59 11.27 -65.92 -95.18
N SER A 60 10.88 -65.52 -96.39
CA SER A 60 10.40 -66.44 -97.43
C SER A 60 11.56 -67.34 -97.87
N SER A 61 11.53 -68.61 -97.50
CA SER A 61 12.47 -69.62 -97.99
C SER A 61 12.05 -70.08 -99.39
N THR A 62 12.51 -69.37 -100.42
CA THR A 62 12.15 -69.65 -101.83
C THR A 62 13.16 -70.49 -102.61
N GLU A 63 14.19 -71.08 -101.98
CA GLU A 63 15.22 -71.83 -102.72
C GLU A 63 15.73 -73.06 -101.96
N TYR A 64 14.90 -74.09 -101.74
CA TYR A 64 15.45 -75.42 -101.39
C TYR A 64 14.67 -76.64 -101.91
N LEU A 65 13.61 -76.48 -102.71
CA LEU A 65 12.83 -77.65 -103.20
C LEU A 65 12.46 -77.56 -104.69
N ASN A 66 13.45 -77.29 -105.54
CA ASN A 66 13.34 -77.40 -107.01
C ASN A 66 14.09 -78.61 -107.57
N ASN A 67 14.15 -79.72 -106.83
CA ASN A 67 14.62 -81.00 -107.38
C ASN A 67 13.99 -82.19 -106.65
N MET A 68 12.79 -82.58 -107.05
CA MET A 68 12.33 -83.98 -107.08
C MET A 68 11.16 -84.08 -108.06
N ASN A 69 11.33 -84.92 -109.07
CA ASN A 69 10.51 -85.03 -110.27
C ASN A 69 9.21 -85.83 -110.06
N SER A 70 8.28 -85.56 -110.99
CA SER A 70 6.88 -85.97 -111.11
C SER A 70 6.53 -87.46 -110.90
N GLY A 71 5.39 -87.72 -110.24
CA GLY A 71 4.74 -89.04 -110.17
C GLY A 71 3.50 -89.13 -109.25
N MET A 72 2.33 -88.72 -109.77
CA MET A 72 0.95 -89.20 -109.45
C MET A 72 0.36 -89.07 -108.01
N VAL A 73 -0.34 -87.94 -107.76
CA VAL A 73 -1.68 -87.71 -107.07
C VAL A 73 -1.86 -88.21 -105.60
N PRO A 74 -2.49 -87.48 -104.64
CA PRO A 74 -3.68 -86.61 -104.81
C PRO A 74 -3.71 -85.17 -104.26
N SER A 75 -4.62 -84.42 -104.89
CA SER A 75 -5.03 -83.03 -104.72
C SER A 75 -5.72 -82.74 -103.37
N ILE A 76 -4.95 -82.76 -102.28
CA ILE A 76 -5.37 -82.27 -100.95
C ILE A 76 -4.35 -81.24 -100.39
N PHE A 77 -3.25 -81.01 -101.11
CA PHE A 77 -2.08 -80.27 -100.60
C PHE A 77 -1.93 -78.81 -101.08
N LEU A 78 -2.88 -78.27 -101.86
CA LEU A 78 -2.85 -76.83 -102.20
C LEU A 78 -3.18 -75.95 -100.98
N SER A 79 -4.09 -76.39 -100.09
CA SER A 79 -4.33 -75.72 -98.80
C SER A 79 -3.19 -75.93 -97.80
N ALA A 80 -2.45 -77.04 -97.90
CA ALA A 80 -1.28 -77.32 -97.08
C ALA A 80 -0.07 -76.46 -97.48
N ARG A 81 0.13 -76.18 -98.79
CA ARG A 81 1.23 -75.32 -99.28
C ARG A 81 1.07 -73.86 -98.86
N GLN A 82 -0.13 -73.30 -98.91
CA GLN A 82 -0.40 -71.95 -98.40
C GLN A 82 -0.33 -71.86 -96.87
N THR A 83 -0.38 -72.98 -96.15
CA THR A 83 -0.32 -73.01 -94.69
C THR A 83 1.06 -73.36 -94.14
N PHE A 84 2.07 -73.67 -94.97
CA PHE A 84 3.46 -73.78 -94.47
C PHE A 84 4.09 -72.39 -94.25
N ASP A 85 3.75 -71.38 -95.07
CA ASP A 85 4.20 -69.98 -94.90
C ASP A 85 3.49 -69.22 -93.75
N ILE A 86 2.51 -69.86 -93.09
CA ILE A 86 1.74 -69.31 -91.97
C ILE A 86 2.05 -70.09 -90.67
N ARG A 87 2.78 -71.20 -90.76
CA ARG A 87 3.10 -72.06 -89.62
C ARG A 87 4.49 -71.74 -89.08
N TYR A 88 4.55 -71.44 -87.78
CA TYR A 88 5.79 -71.24 -87.05
C TYR A 88 6.65 -72.52 -87.12
N THR A 89 7.94 -72.37 -87.41
CA THR A 89 8.89 -73.49 -87.34
C THR A 89 9.15 -73.86 -85.87
N PRO A 90 9.65 -75.07 -85.57
CA PRO A 90 10.10 -75.41 -84.21
C PRO A 90 11.13 -74.41 -83.66
N LYS A 91 11.93 -73.79 -84.53
CA LYS A 91 12.85 -72.70 -84.20
C LYS A 91 12.11 -71.42 -83.81
N ASP A 92 11.04 -71.06 -84.51
CA ASP A 92 10.20 -69.89 -84.18
C ASP A 92 9.42 -70.09 -82.87
N TRP A 93 8.89 -71.29 -82.63
CA TRP A 93 8.26 -71.65 -81.35
C TRP A 93 9.26 -71.58 -80.21
N HIS A 94 10.46 -72.14 -80.40
CA HIS A 94 11.53 -72.07 -79.39
C HIS A 94 11.97 -70.62 -79.13
N ASN A 95 12.12 -69.80 -80.18
CA ASN A 95 12.45 -68.38 -80.05
C ASN A 95 11.35 -67.59 -79.31
N ALA A 96 10.07 -67.83 -79.61
CA ALA A 96 8.95 -67.19 -78.92
C ALA A 96 8.85 -67.63 -77.46
N GLN A 97 9.05 -68.92 -77.18
CA GLN A 97 9.06 -69.47 -75.83
C GLN A 97 10.23 -68.91 -75.01
N MET A 98 11.42 -68.83 -75.59
CA MET A 98 12.59 -68.20 -74.98
C MET A 98 12.35 -66.70 -74.74
N THR A 99 11.76 -65.98 -75.70
CA THR A 99 11.43 -64.56 -75.56
C THR A 99 10.42 -64.32 -74.42
N ASN A 100 9.37 -65.15 -74.33
CA ASN A 100 8.40 -65.08 -73.25
C ASN A 100 9.01 -65.44 -71.89
N TYR A 101 9.90 -66.44 -71.82
CA TYR A 101 10.63 -66.75 -70.60
C TYR A 101 11.54 -65.60 -70.18
N PHE A 102 12.33 -65.02 -71.08
CA PHE A 102 13.17 -63.86 -70.77
C PHE A 102 12.33 -62.63 -70.36
N ALA A 103 11.20 -62.37 -71.01
CA ALA A 103 10.30 -61.26 -70.65
C ALA A 103 9.64 -61.48 -69.28
N SER A 104 9.12 -62.69 -69.04
CA SER A 104 8.53 -63.07 -67.75
C SER A 104 9.55 -63.02 -66.62
N ASP A 105 10.78 -63.49 -66.87
CA ASP A 105 11.86 -63.45 -65.88
C ASP A 105 12.27 -62.01 -65.56
N LYS A 106 12.35 -61.14 -66.58
CA LYS A 106 12.62 -59.70 -66.41
C LYS A 106 11.52 -58.99 -65.62
N ILE A 107 10.24 -59.25 -65.92
CA ILE A 107 9.10 -58.67 -65.18
C ILE A 107 9.05 -59.19 -63.75
N ARG A 108 9.25 -60.49 -63.55
CA ARG A 108 9.32 -61.11 -62.21
C ARG A 108 10.46 -60.51 -61.39
N ALA A 109 11.66 -60.41 -61.94
CA ALA A 109 12.81 -59.79 -61.28
C ALA A 109 12.55 -58.31 -60.96
N ALA A 110 11.91 -57.55 -61.86
CA ALA A 110 11.51 -56.17 -61.61
C ALA A 110 10.46 -56.04 -60.48
N SER A 111 9.47 -56.94 -60.45
CA SER A 111 8.45 -56.98 -59.39
C SER A 111 9.04 -57.44 -58.04
N GLU A 112 9.95 -58.41 -58.04
CA GLU A 112 10.66 -58.87 -56.84
C GLU A 112 11.52 -57.75 -56.25
N ARG A 113 12.21 -56.99 -57.11
CA ARG A 113 12.94 -55.78 -56.72
C ARG A 113 12.01 -54.71 -56.18
N LEU A 114 10.93 -54.36 -56.88
CA LEU A 114 9.93 -53.39 -56.40
C LEU A 114 9.36 -53.79 -55.03
N ARG A 115 9.01 -55.06 -54.84
CA ARG A 115 8.51 -55.57 -53.56
C ARG A 115 9.57 -55.45 -52.47
N SER A 116 10.81 -55.83 -52.75
CA SER A 116 11.92 -55.68 -51.81
C SER A 116 12.12 -54.22 -51.43
N ASP A 117 12.21 -53.33 -52.42
CA ASP A 117 12.38 -51.88 -52.24
C ASP A 117 11.20 -51.28 -51.47
N THR A 118 9.97 -51.70 -51.74
CA THR A 118 8.75 -51.25 -51.04
C THR A 118 8.75 -51.67 -49.57
N ILE A 119 9.15 -52.92 -49.26
CA ILE A 119 9.23 -53.41 -47.87
C ILE A 119 10.34 -52.68 -47.11
N VAL A 120 11.50 -52.46 -47.75
CA VAL A 120 12.60 -51.68 -47.16
C VAL A 120 12.13 -50.26 -46.87
N LEU A 121 11.49 -49.61 -47.84
CA LEU A 121 10.93 -48.27 -47.69
C LEU A 121 9.89 -48.20 -46.56
N ALA A 122 8.94 -49.15 -46.51
CA ALA A 122 7.93 -49.19 -45.46
C ALA A 122 8.57 -49.31 -44.07
N ARG A 123 9.53 -50.22 -43.89
CA ARG A 123 10.26 -50.36 -42.62
C ARG A 123 11.06 -49.11 -42.25
N GLU A 124 11.67 -48.46 -43.24
CA GLU A 124 12.39 -47.21 -43.04
C GLU A 124 11.43 -46.10 -42.59
N LYS A 125 10.27 -45.97 -43.22
CA LYS A 125 9.24 -45.00 -42.84
C LYS A 125 8.62 -45.28 -41.48
N ASP A 126 8.37 -46.55 -41.13
CA ASP A 126 7.91 -46.95 -39.79
C ASP A 126 8.94 -46.58 -38.72
N LYS A 127 10.21 -46.87 -38.97
CA LYS A 127 11.32 -46.50 -38.08
C LYS A 127 11.44 -44.99 -37.94
N GLN A 128 11.27 -44.25 -39.04
CA GLN A 128 11.28 -42.79 -39.02
C GLN A 128 10.11 -42.22 -38.22
N ALA A 129 8.89 -42.77 -38.40
CA ALA A 129 7.71 -42.35 -37.66
C ALA A 129 7.87 -42.61 -36.15
N PHE A 130 8.36 -43.79 -35.76
CA PHE A 130 8.66 -44.12 -34.37
C PHE A 130 9.73 -43.16 -33.79
N LYS A 131 10.82 -42.90 -34.52
CA LYS A 131 11.87 -41.98 -34.09
C LYS A 131 11.33 -40.56 -33.88
N ASN A 132 10.50 -40.07 -34.81
CA ASN A 132 9.88 -38.74 -34.71
C ASN A 132 8.94 -38.65 -33.50
N ASN A 133 8.15 -39.69 -33.23
CA ASN A 133 7.28 -39.74 -32.06
C ASN A 133 8.09 -39.68 -30.76
N VAL A 134 9.12 -40.53 -30.62
CA VAL A 134 10.00 -40.54 -29.44
C VAL A 134 10.70 -39.20 -29.24
N GLU A 135 11.19 -38.58 -30.32
CA GLU A 135 11.83 -37.26 -30.25
C GLU A 135 10.85 -36.18 -29.81
N SER A 136 9.62 -36.20 -30.33
CA SER A 136 8.57 -35.25 -29.94
C SER A 136 8.19 -35.41 -28.47
N SER A 137 8.00 -36.66 -28.00
CA SER A 137 7.74 -36.95 -26.59
C SER A 137 8.87 -36.48 -25.68
N LYS A 138 10.14 -36.65 -26.09
CA LYS A 138 11.29 -36.13 -25.32
C LYS A 138 11.29 -34.61 -25.21
N ARG A 139 10.95 -33.90 -26.29
CA ARG A 139 10.88 -32.43 -26.29
C ARG A 139 9.73 -31.92 -25.44
N LEU A 140 8.55 -32.54 -25.52
CA LEU A 140 7.41 -32.25 -24.65
C LEU A 140 7.77 -32.48 -23.18
N ALA A 141 8.40 -33.60 -22.84
CA ALA A 141 8.83 -33.87 -21.46
C ALA A 141 9.83 -32.82 -20.94
N LYS A 142 10.74 -32.34 -21.80
CA LYS A 142 11.64 -31.23 -21.42
C LYS A 142 10.87 -29.94 -21.16
N ASN A 143 9.95 -29.56 -22.06
CA ASN A 143 9.13 -28.36 -21.89
C ASN A 143 8.31 -28.40 -20.59
N ILE A 144 7.72 -29.55 -20.25
CA ILE A 144 6.98 -29.74 -18.99
C ILE A 144 7.88 -29.43 -17.79
N ASN A 145 9.11 -29.95 -17.76
CA ASN A 145 10.04 -29.66 -16.66
C ASN A 145 10.40 -28.17 -16.59
N ASP A 146 10.58 -27.51 -17.75
CA ASP A 146 10.87 -26.08 -17.81
C ASP A 146 9.66 -25.25 -17.30
N ILE A 147 8.43 -25.64 -17.65
CA ILE A 147 7.19 -25.02 -17.16
C ILE A 147 7.06 -25.21 -15.65
N GLU A 148 7.22 -26.43 -15.15
CA GLU A 148 7.12 -26.77 -13.72
C GLU A 148 8.14 -25.97 -12.88
N TYR A 149 9.35 -25.75 -13.41
CA TYR A 149 10.34 -24.88 -12.77
C TYR A 149 9.81 -23.46 -12.59
N TRP A 150 9.26 -22.85 -13.65
CA TRP A 150 8.75 -21.48 -13.59
C TRP A 150 7.46 -21.36 -12.76
N GLU A 151 6.57 -22.35 -12.78
CA GLU A 151 5.40 -22.39 -11.90
C GLU A 151 5.81 -22.37 -10.43
N ASN A 152 6.82 -23.16 -10.06
CA ASN A 152 7.33 -23.20 -8.70
C ASN A 152 7.96 -21.85 -8.29
N GLU A 153 8.71 -21.20 -9.18
CA GLU A 153 9.28 -19.87 -8.91
C GLU A 153 8.20 -18.78 -8.81
N LEU A 154 7.18 -18.82 -9.68
CA LEU A 154 6.03 -17.92 -9.61
C LEU A 154 5.25 -18.10 -8.31
N LYS A 155 4.99 -19.34 -7.90
CA LYS A 155 4.31 -19.66 -6.64
C LYS A 155 5.05 -19.09 -5.43
N LYS A 156 6.37 -19.29 -5.36
CA LYS A 156 7.21 -18.73 -4.27
C LYS A 156 7.14 -17.20 -4.23
N ASN A 157 7.17 -16.53 -5.39
CA ASN A 157 7.10 -15.07 -5.45
C ASN A 157 5.69 -14.54 -5.14
N ASN A 158 4.63 -15.25 -5.55
CA ASN A 158 3.25 -14.95 -5.17
C ASN A 158 3.07 -14.98 -3.65
N ASP A 159 3.57 -16.02 -2.99
CA ASP A 159 3.49 -16.13 -1.52
C ASP A 159 4.24 -14.98 -0.84
N LYS A 160 5.47 -14.66 -1.30
CA LYS A 160 6.23 -13.50 -0.79
C LYS A 160 5.48 -12.17 -0.97
N MET A 161 4.86 -11.96 -2.13
CA MET A 161 4.10 -10.75 -2.41
C MET A 161 2.85 -10.65 -1.52
N LYS A 162 2.11 -11.76 -1.34
CA LYS A 162 0.96 -11.84 -0.43
C LYS A 162 1.35 -11.50 1.01
N HIS A 163 2.46 -12.05 1.49
CA HIS A 163 3.00 -11.69 2.80
C HIS A 163 3.33 -10.20 2.90
N LYS A 164 3.98 -9.63 1.87
CA LYS A 164 4.34 -8.20 1.88
C LYS A 164 3.13 -7.27 1.84
N ILE A 165 2.09 -7.62 1.08
CA ILE A 165 0.80 -6.90 1.07
C ILE A 165 0.20 -6.88 2.47
N ASN A 166 0.15 -8.03 3.14
CA ASN A 166 -0.36 -8.11 4.51
C ASN A 166 0.48 -7.27 5.51
N ASP A 167 1.81 -7.23 5.37
CA ASP A 167 2.67 -6.36 6.19
C ASP A 167 2.32 -4.87 6.01
N ILE A 168 2.12 -4.44 4.77
CA ILE A 168 1.74 -3.05 4.43
C ILE A 168 0.35 -2.73 4.99
N GLU A 169 -0.62 -3.64 4.86
CA GLU A 169 -1.97 -3.48 5.40
C GLU A 169 -2.00 -3.40 6.94
N LEU A 170 -1.15 -4.19 7.61
CA LEU A 170 -0.97 -4.09 9.05
C LEU A 170 -0.40 -2.72 9.43
N LYS A 171 0.60 -2.22 8.70
CA LYS A 171 1.19 -0.90 8.96
C LYS A 171 0.21 0.25 8.67
N GLN A 172 -0.61 0.15 7.64
CA GLN A 172 -1.67 1.13 7.35
C GLN A 172 -2.63 1.24 8.53
N ARG A 173 -3.16 0.11 9.03
CA ARG A 173 -4.05 0.07 10.20
C ARG A 173 -3.38 0.64 11.45
N GLU A 174 -2.10 0.36 11.64
CA GLU A 174 -1.33 0.92 12.75
C GLU A 174 -1.25 2.45 12.66
N ILE A 175 -0.93 3.02 11.50
CA ILE A 175 -0.85 4.47 11.29
C ILE A 175 -2.22 5.14 11.45
N GLU A 176 -3.29 4.53 10.94
CA GLU A 176 -4.66 5.03 11.09
C GLU A 176 -5.06 5.10 12.57
N ARG A 177 -4.75 4.04 13.33
CA ARG A 177 -4.98 4.01 14.77
C ARG A 177 -4.16 5.08 15.50
N LEU A 178 -2.89 5.23 15.17
CA LEU A 178 -2.03 6.29 15.75
C LEU A 178 -2.58 7.68 15.44
N LEU A 179 -3.01 7.91 14.20
CA LEU A 179 -3.59 9.18 13.77
C LEU A 179 -4.85 9.51 14.59
N SER A 180 -5.78 8.56 14.75
CA SER A 180 -6.95 8.74 15.61
C SER A 180 -6.56 8.95 17.08
N GLY A 181 -5.53 8.24 17.56
CA GLY A 181 -4.98 8.40 18.91
C GLY A 181 -4.47 9.82 19.20
N THR A 182 -4.00 10.55 18.18
CA THR A 182 -3.52 11.94 18.36
C THR A 182 -4.62 12.99 18.51
N GLU A 183 -5.90 12.66 18.23
CA GLU A 183 -7.00 13.64 18.31
C GLU A 183 -7.30 14.08 19.75
N LYS A 184 -7.26 13.14 20.70
CA LYS A 184 -7.50 13.42 22.12
C LYS A 184 -6.43 14.36 22.73
N PRO A 185 -5.11 14.15 22.54
CA PRO A 185 -4.10 15.10 23.01
C PRO A 185 -4.25 16.47 22.36
N LEU A 186 -4.57 16.54 21.06
CA LEU A 186 -4.82 17.81 20.38
C LEU A 186 -5.97 18.59 21.02
N HIS A 187 -7.11 17.91 21.22
CA HIS A 187 -8.27 18.51 21.87
C HIS A 187 -7.96 18.95 23.31
N THR A 188 -7.16 18.17 24.03
CA THR A 188 -6.73 18.51 25.39
C THR A 188 -5.88 19.78 25.42
N ALA A 189 -4.89 19.90 24.52
CA ALA A 189 -4.06 21.09 24.42
C ALA A 189 -4.89 22.34 24.06
N GLN A 190 -5.80 22.23 23.09
CA GLN A 190 -6.72 23.30 22.71
C GLN A 190 -7.65 23.71 23.86
N LYS A 191 -8.20 22.74 24.60
CA LYS A 191 -9.05 23.00 25.76
C LYS A 191 -8.28 23.69 26.88
N ASN A 192 -7.02 23.32 27.12
CA ASN A 192 -6.18 23.99 28.12
C ASN A 192 -5.96 25.47 27.76
N LEU A 193 -5.70 25.79 26.49
CA LEU A 193 -5.63 27.17 26.02
C LEU A 193 -6.96 27.91 26.28
N TYR A 194 -8.08 27.29 25.90
CA TYR A 194 -9.41 27.87 26.12
C TYR A 194 -9.74 28.13 27.60
N GLU A 195 -9.35 27.23 28.51
CA GLU A 195 -9.55 27.46 29.95
C GLU A 195 -8.68 28.63 30.46
N ARG A 196 -7.47 28.81 29.92
CA ARG A 196 -6.55 29.89 30.31
C ARG A 196 -6.97 31.26 29.80
N GLU A 197 -7.68 31.34 28.69
CA GLU A 197 -8.34 32.57 28.21
C GLU A 197 -9.37 33.13 29.22
N LYS A 198 -9.81 32.33 30.20
CA LYS A 198 -10.76 32.75 31.24
C LYS A 198 -10.09 33.44 32.43
N ARG A 199 -8.76 33.56 32.44
CA ARG A 199 -8.04 34.37 33.43
C ARG A 199 -8.43 35.84 33.30
N GLN A 200 -8.22 36.62 34.35
CA GLN A 200 -8.75 37.97 34.46
C GLN A 200 -7.67 39.01 34.71
N GLY A 201 -7.92 40.23 34.24
CA GLY A 201 -7.06 41.38 34.52
C GLY A 201 -5.62 41.19 34.05
N ILE A 202 -4.67 41.53 34.91
CA ILE A 202 -3.23 41.49 34.60
C ILE A 202 -2.68 40.06 34.48
N ASP A 203 -3.43 39.03 34.87
CA ASP A 203 -2.98 37.63 34.81
C ASP A 203 -3.30 36.93 33.48
N LEU A 204 -4.11 37.58 32.62
CA LEU A 204 -4.29 37.19 31.23
C LEU A 204 -3.07 37.66 30.43
N VAL A 205 -1.97 36.93 30.56
CA VAL A 205 -0.66 37.25 29.96
C VAL A 205 -0.21 36.12 29.06
N HIS A 206 0.47 36.50 27.98
CA HIS A 206 1.17 35.59 27.07
C HIS A 206 2.45 35.03 27.70
N ASP A 207 2.28 34.12 28.66
CA ASP A 207 3.35 33.51 29.44
C ASP A 207 3.98 32.29 28.73
N ASN A 208 5.00 31.70 29.36
CA ASN A 208 5.69 30.53 28.82
C ASN A 208 4.76 29.31 28.65
N VAL A 209 3.76 29.16 29.53
CA VAL A 209 2.82 28.03 29.43
C VAL A 209 1.97 28.14 28.17
N GLU A 210 1.46 29.34 27.88
CA GLU A 210 0.69 29.56 26.66
C GLU A 210 1.54 29.29 25.41
N GLN A 211 2.79 29.75 25.39
CA GLN A 211 3.72 29.47 24.30
C GLN A 211 3.96 27.97 24.11
N GLU A 212 4.21 27.22 25.20
CA GLU A 212 4.42 25.78 25.12
C GLU A 212 3.14 25.01 24.72
N LEU A 213 1.96 25.45 25.15
CA LEU A 213 0.67 24.87 24.74
C LEU A 213 0.41 25.10 23.24
N ILE A 214 0.70 26.31 22.72
CA ILE A 214 0.61 26.61 21.29
C ILE A 214 1.59 25.73 20.49
N ARG A 215 2.80 25.52 21.00
CA ARG A 215 3.77 24.59 20.39
C ARG A 215 3.27 23.14 20.45
N GLU A 216 2.63 22.71 21.55
CA GLU A 216 2.01 21.38 21.67
C GLU A 216 0.96 21.14 20.58
N VAL A 217 0.04 22.08 20.38
CA VAL A 217 -0.95 22.02 19.30
C VAL A 217 -0.26 21.88 17.94
N LYS A 218 0.70 22.75 17.63
CA LYS A 218 1.43 22.72 16.34
C LYS A 218 2.19 21.42 16.12
N THR A 219 2.87 20.90 17.15
CA THR A 219 3.61 19.63 17.07
C THR A 219 2.69 18.46 16.78
N ILE A 220 1.50 18.43 17.40
CA ILE A 220 0.51 17.38 17.14
C ILE A 220 -0.08 17.51 15.73
N GLU A 221 -0.44 18.70 15.28
CA GLU A 221 -0.95 18.94 13.91
C GLU A 221 0.08 18.54 12.84
N LEU A 222 1.35 18.93 13.02
CA LEU A 222 2.45 18.52 12.15
C LEU A 222 2.61 16.99 12.12
N SER A 223 2.51 16.35 13.28
CA SER A 223 2.57 14.89 13.40
C SER A 223 1.43 14.21 12.64
N GLN A 224 0.20 14.71 12.78
CA GLN A 224 -0.96 14.23 12.03
C GLN A 224 -0.75 14.38 10.52
N GLN A 225 -0.20 15.51 10.07
CA GLN A 225 0.09 15.73 8.65
C GLN A 225 1.12 14.71 8.14
N LYS A 226 2.21 14.46 8.88
CA LYS A 226 3.21 13.46 8.52
C LYS A 226 2.61 12.05 8.45
N LEU A 227 1.75 11.66 9.40
CA LEU A 227 1.05 10.37 9.38
C LEU A 227 0.13 10.22 8.18
N ARG A 228 -0.68 11.25 7.85
CA ARG A 228 -1.54 11.24 6.64
C ARG A 228 -0.74 11.11 5.36
N GLN A 229 0.42 11.77 5.27
CA GLN A 229 1.32 11.66 4.12
C GLN A 229 1.93 10.25 4.01
N MET A 230 2.35 9.65 5.13
CA MET A 230 2.86 8.28 5.16
C MET A 230 1.78 7.28 4.76
N LEU A 231 0.55 7.43 5.26
CA LEU A 231 -0.58 6.59 4.89
C LEU A 231 -0.87 6.66 3.38
N LYS A 232 -0.81 7.86 2.79
CA LYS A 232 -0.94 8.02 1.33
C LYS A 232 0.14 7.26 0.57
N ARG A 233 1.39 7.30 1.03
CA ARG A 233 2.50 6.54 0.41
C ARG A 233 2.30 5.03 0.54
N LEU A 234 1.86 4.54 1.70
CA LEU A 234 1.54 3.12 1.90
C LEU A 234 0.39 2.67 1.00
N ASN A 235 -0.67 3.47 0.86
CA ASN A 235 -1.79 3.17 -0.04
C ASN A 235 -1.34 3.05 -1.50
N SER A 236 -0.49 3.98 -1.96
CA SER A 236 0.09 3.91 -3.31
C SER A 236 0.96 2.67 -3.48
N GLN A 237 1.81 2.34 -2.50
CA GLN A 237 2.66 1.15 -2.57
C GLN A 237 1.83 -0.14 -2.55
N ASN A 238 0.77 -0.21 -1.74
CA ASN A 238 -0.10 -1.37 -1.70
C ASN A 238 -0.80 -1.61 -3.06
N ALA A 239 -1.25 -0.54 -3.71
CA ALA A 239 -1.83 -0.64 -5.05
C ALA A 239 -0.83 -1.19 -6.08
N LEU A 240 0.44 -0.75 -6.04
CA LEU A 240 1.50 -1.29 -6.90
C LEU A 240 1.80 -2.76 -6.59
N ASN A 241 1.81 -3.14 -5.31
CA ASN A 241 1.99 -4.53 -4.90
C ASN A 241 0.85 -5.43 -5.40
N LEU A 242 -0.41 -4.97 -5.32
CA LEU A 242 -1.58 -5.70 -5.83
C LEU A 242 -1.53 -5.90 -7.35
N VAL A 243 -1.12 -4.88 -8.10
CA VAL A 243 -0.93 -5.01 -9.56
C VAL A 243 0.17 -6.04 -9.86
N SER A 244 1.30 -5.95 -9.17
CA SER A 244 2.39 -6.91 -9.37
C SER A 244 2.00 -8.34 -8.96
N LEU A 245 1.16 -8.51 -7.94
CA LEU A 245 0.62 -9.81 -7.56
C LEU A 245 -0.28 -10.36 -8.67
N HIS A 246 -1.20 -9.54 -9.20
CA HIS A 246 -2.08 -9.96 -10.28
C HIS A 246 -1.31 -10.36 -11.55
N GLU A 247 -0.24 -9.63 -11.90
CA GLU A 247 0.64 -10.00 -13.02
C GLU A 247 1.30 -11.38 -12.83
N LEU A 248 1.76 -11.68 -11.61
CA LEU A 248 2.35 -12.99 -11.27
C LEU A 248 1.31 -14.11 -11.22
N GLU A 249 0.10 -13.86 -10.71
CA GLU A 249 -1.00 -14.83 -10.67
C GLU A 249 -1.47 -15.18 -12.08
N HIS A 250 -1.58 -14.17 -12.96
CA HIS A 250 -1.93 -14.38 -14.37
C HIS A 250 -0.85 -15.18 -15.11
N ASP A 251 0.43 -14.85 -14.93
CA ASP A 251 1.52 -15.65 -15.52
C ASP A 251 1.53 -17.08 -14.99
N ALA A 252 1.24 -17.29 -13.70
CA ALA A 252 1.13 -18.63 -13.12
C ALA A 252 -0.04 -19.43 -13.71
N GLU A 253 -1.18 -18.78 -13.96
CA GLU A 253 -2.33 -19.38 -14.62
C GLU A 253 -2.00 -19.81 -16.06
N ASP A 254 -1.32 -18.96 -16.84
CA ASP A 254 -0.88 -19.30 -18.20
C ASP A 254 0.08 -20.50 -18.21
N LYS A 255 1.03 -20.54 -17.25
CA LYS A 255 1.96 -21.68 -17.11
C LYS A 255 1.23 -22.96 -16.74
N PHE A 256 0.25 -22.89 -15.86
CA PHE A 256 -0.58 -24.05 -15.49
C PHE A 256 -1.36 -24.61 -16.67
N HIS A 257 -1.99 -23.75 -17.47
CA HIS A 257 -2.67 -24.18 -18.68
C HIS A 257 -1.71 -24.83 -19.68
N ALA A 258 -0.54 -24.23 -19.90
CA ALA A 258 0.50 -24.80 -20.76
C ALA A 258 0.98 -26.17 -20.25
N HIS A 259 1.21 -26.31 -18.94
CA HIS A 259 1.60 -27.56 -18.31
C HIS A 259 0.55 -28.66 -18.54
N VAL A 260 -0.73 -28.36 -18.36
CA VAL A 260 -1.83 -29.32 -18.56
C VAL A 260 -1.94 -29.75 -20.02
N LEU A 261 -1.83 -28.81 -20.97
CA LEU A 261 -1.86 -29.11 -22.40
C LEU A 261 -0.68 -29.99 -22.82
N ASP A 262 0.54 -29.63 -22.43
CA ASP A 262 1.75 -30.40 -22.78
C ASP A 262 1.75 -31.78 -22.12
N SER A 263 1.27 -31.88 -20.87
CA SER A 263 1.10 -33.16 -20.17
C SER A 263 0.08 -34.06 -20.86
N THR A 264 -1.03 -33.47 -21.33
CA THR A 264 -2.06 -34.19 -22.08
C THR A 264 -1.48 -34.69 -23.41
N ALA A 265 -0.79 -33.81 -24.15
CA ALA A 265 -0.15 -34.15 -25.42
C ALA A 265 0.90 -35.25 -25.27
N LEU A 266 1.72 -35.21 -24.21
CA LEU A 266 2.72 -36.25 -23.92
C LEU A 266 2.06 -37.62 -23.63
N ASN A 267 0.87 -37.63 -23.03
CA ASN A 267 0.18 -38.86 -22.63
C ASN A 267 -0.69 -39.48 -23.74
N ILE A 268 -0.84 -38.81 -24.90
CA ILE A 268 -1.50 -39.38 -26.08
C ILE A 268 -0.63 -40.50 -26.66
N LYS A 269 -1.17 -41.72 -26.69
CA LYS A 269 -0.52 -42.92 -27.24
C LYS A 269 -1.19 -43.29 -28.56
N THR A 270 -0.53 -44.07 -29.40
CA THR A 270 -1.11 -44.58 -30.66
C THR A 270 -2.36 -45.44 -30.47
N THR A 271 -2.60 -45.93 -29.25
CA THR A 271 -3.78 -46.70 -28.84
C THR A 271 -4.85 -45.86 -28.14
N SER A 272 -4.65 -44.54 -28.02
CA SER A 272 -5.64 -43.64 -27.41
C SER A 272 -6.91 -43.59 -28.26
N TRP A 273 -8.07 -43.60 -27.59
CA TRP A 273 -9.38 -43.54 -28.24
C TRP A 273 -9.64 -42.21 -28.98
N ASP A 274 -9.08 -41.10 -28.48
CA ASP A 274 -9.37 -39.73 -28.95
C ASP A 274 -8.28 -39.17 -29.90
N ILE A 275 -7.89 -39.96 -30.90
CA ILE A 275 -6.96 -39.53 -31.95
C ILE A 275 -7.74 -39.31 -33.25
N ASN A 276 -7.63 -38.12 -33.83
CA ASN A 276 -8.36 -37.73 -35.04
C ASN A 276 -7.41 -37.11 -36.08
N PHE A 277 -7.85 -37.10 -37.34
CA PHE A 277 -7.20 -36.31 -38.39
C PHE A 277 -7.71 -34.87 -38.31
N TYR A 278 -6.80 -33.91 -38.21
CA TYR A 278 -7.10 -32.48 -38.23
C TYR A 278 -6.62 -31.92 -39.57
N GLU A 279 -7.52 -31.27 -40.32
CA GLU A 279 -7.19 -30.68 -41.61
C GLU A 279 -6.51 -29.33 -41.43
N SER A 280 -5.42 -29.07 -42.18
CA SER A 280 -4.68 -27.80 -42.22
C SER A 280 -4.01 -27.35 -40.92
N ILE A 281 -3.92 -28.18 -39.87
CA ILE A 281 -3.25 -27.82 -38.60
C ILE A 281 -1.76 -27.53 -38.81
N GLU A 282 -1.14 -28.20 -39.79
CA GLU A 282 0.24 -27.99 -40.21
C GLU A 282 0.53 -26.59 -40.77
N ASN A 283 -0.52 -25.85 -41.17
CA ASN A 283 -0.43 -24.49 -41.72
C ASN A 283 -0.80 -23.41 -40.70
N VAL A 284 -1.22 -23.79 -39.49
CA VAL A 284 -1.58 -22.86 -38.41
C VAL A 284 -0.34 -22.53 -37.60
N ASP A 285 0.19 -21.32 -37.77
CA ASP A 285 1.23 -20.77 -36.90
C ASP A 285 0.64 -19.70 -35.98
N ASN A 286 0.28 -20.12 -34.76
CA ASN A 286 -0.15 -19.23 -33.68
C ASN A 286 1.00 -18.91 -32.70
N THR A 287 2.26 -19.11 -33.10
CA THR A 287 3.40 -18.83 -32.22
C THR A 287 3.63 -17.33 -32.10
N VAL A 288 3.48 -16.81 -30.89
CA VAL A 288 3.68 -15.38 -30.57
C VAL A 288 4.98 -15.10 -29.82
N SER A 289 5.66 -16.14 -29.33
CA SER A 289 6.88 -16.03 -28.54
C SER A 289 7.86 -17.17 -28.83
N VAL A 290 9.13 -16.91 -28.54
CA VAL A 290 10.22 -17.89 -28.53
C VAL A 290 10.61 -18.25 -27.09
N PRO A 291 11.24 -19.42 -26.84
CA PRO A 291 11.59 -19.85 -25.48
C PRO A 291 12.34 -18.81 -24.65
N GLU A 292 13.25 -18.07 -25.28
CA GLU A 292 14.01 -16.99 -24.64
C GLU A 292 13.12 -15.82 -24.22
N SER A 293 12.14 -15.45 -25.05
CA SER A 293 11.19 -14.38 -24.73
C SER A 293 10.14 -14.81 -23.70
N TRP A 294 9.75 -16.09 -23.71
CA TRP A 294 8.83 -16.69 -22.74
C TRP A 294 9.46 -16.74 -21.33
N ALA A 295 10.69 -17.24 -21.22
CA ALA A 295 11.42 -17.26 -19.95
C ALA A 295 11.70 -15.84 -19.44
N ARG A 296 12.06 -14.92 -20.35
CA ARG A 296 12.29 -13.50 -20.00
C ARG A 296 11.04 -12.81 -19.47
N TYR A 297 9.86 -13.12 -20.00
CA TYR A 297 8.60 -12.55 -19.52
C TYR A 297 8.37 -12.87 -18.03
N THR A 298 8.45 -14.15 -17.67
CA THR A 298 8.32 -14.59 -16.28
C THR A 298 9.44 -14.03 -15.39
N GLN A 299 10.69 -14.03 -15.88
CA GLN A 299 11.82 -13.45 -15.15
C GLN A 299 11.62 -11.95 -14.86
N GLU A 300 11.09 -11.19 -15.82
CA GLU A 300 10.81 -9.77 -15.66
C GLU A 300 9.67 -9.51 -14.67
N ASN A 301 8.61 -10.32 -14.69
CA ASN A 301 7.52 -10.24 -13.70
C ASN A 301 8.03 -10.50 -12.28
N ILE A 302 8.89 -11.51 -12.10
CA ILE A 302 9.55 -11.80 -10.83
C ILE A 302 10.48 -10.64 -10.42
N ARG A 303 11.26 -10.09 -11.35
CA ARG A 303 12.15 -8.95 -11.05
C ARG A 303 11.36 -7.73 -10.59
N ARG A 304 10.22 -7.43 -11.24
CA ARG A 304 9.33 -6.34 -10.85
C ARG A 304 8.74 -6.56 -9.47
N SER A 305 8.27 -7.77 -9.17
CA SER A 305 7.70 -8.08 -7.86
C SER A 305 8.73 -7.96 -6.74
N LEU A 306 9.95 -8.44 -6.94
CA LEU A 306 11.06 -8.27 -5.99
C LEU A 306 11.42 -6.81 -5.76
N ASN A 307 11.39 -5.98 -6.81
CA ASN A 307 11.60 -4.54 -6.69
C ASN A 307 10.47 -3.86 -5.88
N GLN A 308 9.22 -4.25 -6.07
CA GLN A 308 8.10 -3.74 -5.26
C GLN A 308 8.21 -4.17 -3.79
N ILE A 309 8.67 -5.40 -3.53
CA ILE A 309 8.96 -5.88 -2.17
C ILE A 309 10.04 -5.03 -1.52
N GLY A 310 11.15 -4.77 -2.22
CA GLY A 310 12.23 -3.92 -1.70
C GLY A 310 11.76 -2.50 -1.36
N GLN A 311 10.98 -1.87 -2.24
CA GLN A 311 10.39 -0.55 -1.96
C GLN A 311 9.41 -0.58 -0.78
N SER A 312 8.67 -1.67 -0.62
CA SER A 312 7.78 -1.88 0.52
C SER A 312 8.56 -1.98 1.83
N ASP A 313 9.69 -2.71 1.85
CA ASP A 313 10.54 -2.83 3.04
C ASP A 313 11.17 -1.50 3.44
N GLU A 314 11.66 -0.72 2.48
CA GLU A 314 12.15 0.65 2.72
C GLU A 314 11.05 1.54 3.32
N LEU A 315 9.83 1.45 2.79
CA LEU A 315 8.70 2.24 3.26
C LEU A 315 8.24 1.83 4.66
N LEU A 316 8.22 0.53 4.97
CA LEU A 316 7.93 0.02 6.30
C LEU A 316 8.97 0.51 7.32
N ASN A 317 10.24 0.48 6.98
CA ASN A 317 11.32 0.99 7.83
C ASN A 317 11.19 2.50 8.06
N ALA A 318 10.96 3.27 6.99
CA ALA A 318 10.72 4.71 7.10
C ALA A 318 9.48 5.03 7.95
N SER A 319 8.43 4.21 7.84
CA SER A 319 7.23 4.33 8.69
C SER A 319 7.54 4.07 10.16
N ASN A 320 8.32 3.04 10.49
CA ASN A 320 8.70 2.73 11.87
C ASN A 320 9.50 3.88 12.50
N GLN A 321 10.46 4.44 11.75
CA GLN A 321 11.24 5.60 12.21
C GLN A 321 10.34 6.81 12.43
N LEU A 322 9.42 7.09 11.50
CA LEU A 322 8.48 8.20 11.63
C LEU A 322 7.60 8.07 12.87
N VAL A 323 7.05 6.88 13.14
CA VAL A 323 6.24 6.61 14.32
C VAL A 323 7.03 6.87 15.60
N ALA A 324 8.27 6.39 15.67
CA ALA A 324 9.15 6.64 16.82
C ALA A 324 9.46 8.13 17.02
N THR A 325 9.73 8.86 15.94
CA THR A 325 9.96 10.32 15.99
C THR A 325 8.72 11.06 16.50
N ILE A 326 7.54 10.76 15.96
CA ILE A 326 6.28 11.41 16.36
C ILE A 326 5.98 11.16 17.84
N TYR A 327 6.18 9.93 18.31
CA TYR A 327 5.99 9.61 19.72
C TYR A 327 6.90 10.45 20.61
N ASN A 328 8.20 10.53 20.27
CA ASN A 328 9.17 11.32 21.03
C ASN A 328 8.84 12.82 21.00
N ASP A 329 8.46 13.37 19.83
CA ASP A 329 8.11 14.79 19.68
C ASP A 329 6.89 15.15 20.55
N ILE A 330 5.81 14.37 20.49
CA ILE A 330 4.60 14.60 21.28
C ILE A 330 4.90 14.43 22.77
N TRP A 331 5.62 13.38 23.15
CA TRP A 331 5.96 13.11 24.55
C TRP A 331 6.86 14.19 25.14
N SER A 332 7.88 14.61 24.41
CA SER A 332 8.79 15.67 24.86
C SER A 332 8.03 16.99 25.03
N GLN A 333 7.19 17.36 24.06
CA GLN A 333 6.41 18.60 24.15
C GLN A 333 5.39 18.56 25.29
N TRP A 334 4.75 17.41 25.54
CA TRP A 334 3.84 17.24 26.67
C TRP A 334 4.53 17.48 28.02
N ASN A 335 5.77 17.01 28.17
CA ASN A 335 6.58 17.24 29.37
C ASN A 335 7.00 18.71 29.51
N HIS A 336 7.40 19.38 28.41
CA HIS A 336 7.74 20.80 28.45
C HIS A 336 6.58 21.67 28.96
N VAL A 337 5.36 21.40 28.49
CA VAL A 337 4.15 22.08 28.96
C VAL A 337 3.92 21.85 30.45
N ASN A 338 4.06 20.60 30.93
CA ASN A 338 3.85 20.29 32.34
C ASN A 338 4.86 20.97 33.26
N ILE A 339 6.14 20.97 32.87
CA ILE A 339 7.19 21.67 33.63
C ILE A 339 6.89 23.17 33.65
N SER A 340 6.51 23.76 32.53
CA SER A 340 6.12 25.17 32.47
C SER A 340 4.91 25.47 33.36
N LEU A 341 3.91 24.59 33.39
CA LEU A 341 2.71 24.73 34.21
C LEU A 341 3.06 24.68 35.70
N GLU A 342 3.91 23.73 36.11
CA GLU A 342 4.34 23.59 37.49
C GLU A 342 5.11 24.83 37.96
N ASN A 343 6.04 25.34 37.14
CA ASN A 343 6.76 26.58 37.42
C ASN A 343 5.79 27.76 37.56
N ARG A 344 4.81 27.88 36.64
CA ARG A 344 3.83 28.99 36.69
C ARG A 344 2.94 28.93 37.92
N LEU A 345 2.51 27.72 38.31
CA LEU A 345 1.73 27.52 39.53
C LEU A 345 2.51 27.92 40.78
N GLN A 346 3.80 27.58 40.84
CA GLN A 346 4.67 28.00 41.95
C GLN A 346 4.84 29.52 41.99
N GLU A 347 5.07 30.17 40.85
CA GLU A 347 5.16 31.63 40.74
C GLU A 347 3.89 32.32 41.23
N GLU A 348 2.72 31.89 40.76
CA GLU A 348 1.42 32.45 41.15
C GLU A 348 1.14 32.23 42.64
N GLN A 349 1.48 31.06 43.18
CA GLN A 349 1.30 30.77 44.60
C GLN A 349 2.19 31.65 45.47
N LEU A 350 3.44 31.89 45.07
CA LEU A 350 4.34 32.81 45.76
C LEU A 350 3.84 34.26 45.69
N ALA A 351 3.33 34.71 44.54
CA ALA A 351 2.74 36.04 44.38
C ALA A 351 1.53 36.21 45.30
N LYS A 352 0.60 35.25 45.31
CA LYS A 352 -0.54 35.21 46.23
C LYS A 352 -0.12 35.32 47.69
N ASN A 353 0.85 34.50 48.12
CA ASN A 353 1.31 34.50 49.52
C ASN A 353 1.91 35.87 49.92
N LYS A 354 2.64 36.52 49.00
CA LYS A 354 3.16 37.88 49.24
C LYS A 354 2.04 38.91 49.38
N ILE A 355 1.05 38.89 48.48
CA ILE A 355 -0.11 39.80 48.55
C ILE A 355 -0.84 39.63 49.87
N GLN A 356 -1.09 38.38 50.29
CA GLN A 356 -1.75 38.09 51.56
C GLN A 356 -0.96 38.63 52.77
N ALA A 357 0.37 38.41 52.80
CA ALA A 357 1.23 38.94 53.85
C ALA A 357 1.28 40.48 53.87
N HIS A 358 1.24 41.13 52.71
CA HIS A 358 1.16 42.59 52.63
C HIS A 358 -0.21 43.11 53.08
N LEU A 359 -1.29 42.43 52.72
CA LEU A 359 -2.65 42.79 53.14
C LEU A 359 -2.78 42.72 54.67
N GLU A 360 -2.24 41.69 55.32
CA GLU A 360 -2.21 41.58 56.79
C GLU A 360 -1.49 42.77 57.43
N LYS A 361 -0.34 43.20 56.87
CA LYS A 361 0.39 44.38 57.35
C LYS A 361 -0.39 45.68 57.17
N ILE A 362 -1.07 45.85 56.02
CA ILE A 362 -1.90 47.03 55.76
C ILE A 362 -3.10 47.07 56.72
N LEU A 363 -3.71 45.94 57.03
CA LEU A 363 -4.80 45.87 58.00
C LEU A 363 -4.34 46.23 59.41
N GLN A 364 -3.14 45.78 59.82
CA GLN A 364 -2.54 46.19 61.09
C GLN A 364 -2.27 47.69 61.13
N GLU A 365 -1.65 48.24 60.08
CA GLU A 365 -1.36 49.68 59.99
C GLU A 365 -2.63 50.54 60.04
N ILE A 366 -3.71 50.11 59.37
CA ILE A 366 -5.02 50.79 59.46
C ILE A 366 -5.50 50.84 60.91
N SER A 367 -5.43 49.72 61.64
CA SER A 367 -5.83 49.67 63.05
C SER A 367 -4.98 50.59 63.93
N ASP A 368 -3.67 50.66 63.68
CA ASP A 368 -2.74 51.47 64.46
C ASP A 368 -2.95 52.97 64.20
N VAL A 369 -3.20 53.37 62.94
CA VAL A 369 -3.54 54.75 62.57
C VAL A 369 -4.91 55.14 63.10
N GLU A 370 -5.91 54.26 63.05
CA GLU A 370 -7.23 54.50 63.66
C GLU A 370 -7.13 54.75 65.17
N GLN A 371 -6.30 53.97 65.89
CA GLN A 371 -6.04 54.20 67.30
C GLN A 371 -5.36 55.55 67.54
N THR A 372 -4.41 55.92 66.66
CA THR A 372 -3.70 57.21 66.73
C THR A 372 -4.65 58.38 66.49
N ILE A 373 -5.57 58.27 65.53
CA ILE A 373 -6.62 59.26 65.26
C ILE A 373 -7.50 59.48 66.49
N GLU A 374 -7.96 58.41 67.14
CA GLU A 374 -8.79 58.51 68.35
C GLU A 374 -8.01 59.13 69.52
N TYR A 375 -6.73 58.80 69.67
CA TYR A 375 -5.85 59.43 70.65
C TYR A 375 -5.67 60.94 70.39
N LEU A 376 -5.47 61.35 69.13
CA LEU A 376 -5.35 62.76 68.74
C LEU A 376 -6.65 63.53 69.00
N LYS A 377 -7.81 62.98 68.62
CA LYS A 377 -9.13 63.59 68.91
C LYS A 377 -9.33 63.82 70.40
N LYS A 378 -8.99 62.83 71.23
CA LYS A 378 -9.06 62.97 72.68
C LYS A 378 -8.11 64.05 73.19
N THR A 379 -6.87 64.07 72.72
CA THR A 379 -5.86 65.06 73.13
C THR A 379 -6.29 66.48 72.76
N ILE A 380 -6.89 66.67 71.58
CA ILE A 380 -7.47 67.95 71.17
C ILE A 380 -8.58 68.37 72.13
N ALA A 381 -9.54 67.48 72.43
CA ALA A 381 -10.64 67.79 73.35
C ALA A 381 -10.12 68.14 74.76
N ASP A 382 -9.10 67.43 75.26
CA ASP A 382 -8.47 67.72 76.54
C ASP A 382 -7.78 69.12 76.52
N GLN A 383 -7.12 69.49 75.42
CA GLN A 383 -6.51 70.82 75.24
C GLN A 383 -7.53 71.95 75.10
N GLU A 384 -8.65 71.70 74.42
CA GLU A 384 -9.76 72.67 74.30
C GLU A 384 -10.34 73.04 75.68
N VAL A 385 -10.40 72.08 76.61
CA VAL A 385 -10.81 72.35 78.00
C VAL A 385 -9.83 73.28 78.70
N PHE A 386 -8.51 73.07 78.54
CA PHE A 386 -7.51 73.99 79.09
C PHE A 386 -7.60 75.38 78.47
N LEU A 387 -7.81 75.46 77.15
CA LEU A 387 -7.99 76.71 76.43
C LEU A 387 -9.24 77.46 76.94
N GLN A 388 -10.35 76.76 77.15
CA GLN A 388 -11.57 77.33 77.70
C GLN A 388 -11.34 77.95 79.08
N VAL A 389 -10.58 77.27 79.95
CA VAL A 389 -10.21 77.79 81.27
C VAL A 389 -9.33 79.04 81.14
N ALA A 390 -8.30 79.01 80.30
CA ALA A 390 -7.40 80.14 80.09
C ALA A 390 -8.13 81.37 79.52
N GLN A 391 -8.97 81.17 78.50
CA GLN A 391 -9.81 82.22 77.92
C GLN A 391 -10.81 82.80 78.93
N THR A 392 -11.49 81.94 79.71
CA THR A 392 -12.44 82.40 80.75
C THR A 392 -11.73 83.22 81.83
N ARG A 393 -10.53 82.79 82.25
CA ARG A 393 -9.69 83.54 83.20
C ARG A 393 -9.28 84.90 82.63
N LEU A 394 -8.88 84.93 81.36
CA LEU A 394 -8.47 86.16 80.66
C LEU A 394 -9.65 87.14 80.50
N GLU A 395 -10.82 86.63 80.11
CA GLU A 395 -12.07 87.39 79.96
C GLU A 395 -12.49 88.01 81.30
N THR A 396 -12.49 87.21 82.37
CA THR A 396 -12.83 87.66 83.73
C THR A 396 -11.88 88.78 84.18
N ARG A 397 -10.56 88.62 83.94
CA ARG A 397 -9.57 89.65 84.28
C ARG A 397 -9.72 90.92 83.44
N SER A 398 -10.21 90.82 82.21
CA SER A 398 -10.37 91.96 81.29
C SER A 398 -11.49 92.92 81.73
N ARG A 399 -12.37 92.50 82.64
CA ARG A 399 -13.47 93.31 83.19
C ARG A 399 -13.06 94.22 84.37
N ARG A 400 -11.78 94.24 84.77
CA ARG A 400 -11.32 95.10 85.87
C ARG A 400 -11.51 96.58 85.50
N PRO A 401 -12.12 97.40 86.39
CA PRO A 401 -12.44 98.79 86.06
C PRO A 401 -11.23 99.74 86.24
N ASN A 402 -11.18 100.79 85.43
CA ASN A 402 -10.27 101.94 85.57
C ASN A 402 -8.78 101.54 85.70
N ILE A 403 -8.12 101.99 86.77
CA ILE A 403 -6.68 101.80 86.99
C ILE A 403 -6.32 100.36 87.40
N GLU A 404 -7.28 99.57 87.88
CA GLU A 404 -7.11 98.14 88.18
C GLU A 404 -7.00 97.28 86.91
N ALA A 405 -7.33 97.85 85.74
CA ALA A 405 -7.09 97.27 84.42
C ALA A 405 -5.59 97.33 84.05
N CYS A 406 -4.74 96.78 84.92
CA CYS A 406 -3.30 96.78 84.78
C CYS A 406 -2.82 95.57 83.96
N ARG A 407 -1.89 95.81 83.04
CA ARG A 407 -1.22 94.79 82.23
C ARG A 407 -0.05 94.17 83.00
N ASP A 408 -0.36 93.55 84.13
CA ASP A 408 0.59 92.91 85.04
C ASP A 408 1.17 91.59 84.45
N SER A 409 2.04 90.93 85.22
CA SER A 409 2.68 89.66 84.82
C SER A 409 1.67 88.53 84.61
N ALA A 410 0.63 88.46 85.44
CA ALA A 410 -0.42 87.45 85.31
C ALA A 410 -1.26 87.65 84.03
N MET A 411 -1.53 88.91 83.65
CA MET A 411 -2.17 89.24 82.38
C MET A 411 -1.32 88.77 81.20
N HIS A 412 -0.01 89.06 81.20
CA HIS A 412 0.89 88.60 80.14
C HIS A 412 0.94 87.07 80.05
N ARG A 413 1.00 86.35 81.18
CA ARG A 413 1.05 84.89 81.17
C ARG A 413 -0.23 84.25 80.65
N LEU A 414 -1.41 84.78 81.01
CA LEU A 414 -2.69 84.27 80.49
C LEU A 414 -2.85 84.51 78.99
N ILE A 415 -2.41 85.66 78.46
CA ILE A 415 -2.40 85.90 77.02
C ILE A 415 -1.49 84.87 76.33
N GLN A 416 -0.27 84.69 76.85
CA GLN A 416 0.66 83.73 76.29
C GLN A 416 0.15 82.29 76.38
N GLU A 417 -0.46 81.89 77.49
CA GLU A 417 -1.06 80.55 77.65
C GLU A 417 -2.17 80.30 76.62
N VAL A 418 -3.00 81.30 76.33
CA VAL A 418 -4.02 81.22 75.27
C VAL A 418 -3.36 81.09 73.89
N ASP A 419 -2.32 81.86 73.59
CA ASP A 419 -1.61 81.78 72.31
C ASP A 419 -0.89 80.42 72.14
N ASP A 420 -0.21 79.94 73.19
CA ASP A 420 0.48 78.64 73.22
C ASP A 420 -0.52 77.48 72.99
N LEU A 421 -1.69 77.54 73.62
CA LEU A 421 -2.74 76.51 73.49
C LEU A 421 -3.41 76.53 72.12
N HIS A 422 -3.66 77.70 71.52
CA HIS A 422 -4.16 77.76 70.14
C HIS A 422 -3.16 77.13 69.17
N ALA A 423 -1.87 77.48 69.28
CA ALA A 423 -0.83 76.92 68.43
C ALA A 423 -0.72 75.39 68.56
N ALA A 424 -0.81 74.86 69.78
CA ALA A 424 -0.80 73.42 70.03
C ALA A 424 -2.03 72.71 69.44
N ILE A 425 -3.22 73.27 69.60
CA ILE A 425 -4.46 72.72 69.03
C ILE A 425 -4.42 72.75 67.49
N ASP A 426 -3.94 73.84 66.89
CA ASP A 426 -3.77 73.95 65.44
C ASP A 426 -2.79 72.91 64.90
N GLU A 427 -1.66 72.69 65.59
CA GLU A 427 -0.70 71.64 65.22
C GLU A 427 -1.32 70.23 65.32
N LEU A 428 -2.06 69.95 66.40
CA LEU A 428 -2.76 68.68 66.58
C LEU A 428 -3.84 68.46 65.51
N HIS A 429 -4.61 69.49 65.14
CA HIS A 429 -5.56 69.41 64.04
C HIS A 429 -4.87 69.16 62.70
N SER A 430 -3.74 69.81 62.44
CA SER A 430 -2.95 69.54 61.23
C SER A 430 -2.47 68.09 61.19
N LYS A 431 -2.08 67.52 62.34
CA LYS A 431 -1.67 66.11 62.43
C LYS A 431 -2.84 65.15 62.27
N LEU A 432 -3.98 65.44 62.90
CA LEU A 432 -5.21 64.68 62.72
C LEU A 432 -5.60 64.59 61.24
N CYS A 433 -5.57 65.70 60.52
CA CYS A 433 -5.86 65.73 59.08
C CYS A 433 -4.85 64.89 58.27
N GLN A 434 -3.57 64.87 58.65
CA GLN A 434 -2.56 64.01 58.00
C GLN A 434 -2.87 62.53 58.21
N GLU A 435 -3.18 62.12 59.43
CA GLU A 435 -3.52 60.72 59.76
C GLU A 435 -4.83 60.26 59.11
N GLU A 436 -5.85 61.12 59.10
CA GLU A 436 -7.12 60.83 58.41
C GLU A 436 -6.90 60.60 56.91
N ASN A 437 -6.05 61.41 56.27
CA ASN A 437 -5.67 61.21 54.87
C ASN A 437 -4.86 59.92 54.66
N ALA A 438 -3.96 59.58 55.58
CA ALA A 438 -3.17 58.35 55.53
C ALA A 438 -4.07 57.11 55.58
N VAL A 439 -5.07 57.09 56.46
CA VAL A 439 -6.05 55.99 56.54
C VAL A 439 -6.83 55.81 55.24
N GLN A 440 -7.23 56.91 54.57
CA GLN A 440 -7.92 56.82 53.28
C GLN A 440 -7.03 56.20 52.19
N LEU A 441 -5.73 56.50 52.20
CA LEU A 441 -4.78 55.91 51.26
C LEU A 441 -4.55 54.42 51.55
N LEU A 442 -4.45 54.03 52.82
CA LEU A 442 -4.34 52.64 53.22
C LEU A 442 -5.59 51.83 52.83
N LEU A 443 -6.78 52.38 53.04
CA LEU A 443 -8.05 51.74 52.63
C LEU A 443 -8.14 51.54 51.11
N ARG A 444 -7.69 52.50 50.29
CA ARG A 444 -7.59 52.30 48.84
C ARG A 444 -6.61 51.20 48.48
N THR A 445 -5.43 51.20 49.12
CA THR A 445 -4.40 50.18 48.87
C THR A 445 -4.88 48.79 49.25
N LYS A 446 -5.59 48.66 50.38
CA LYS A 446 -6.27 47.44 50.80
C LYS A 446 -7.20 46.92 49.71
N SER A 447 -8.10 47.77 49.19
CA SER A 447 -9.05 47.39 48.14
C SER A 447 -8.35 46.90 46.87
N ILE A 448 -7.23 47.53 46.49
CA ILE A 448 -6.42 47.10 45.34
C ILE A 448 -5.82 45.70 45.59
N LEU A 449 -5.23 45.47 46.77
CA LEU A 449 -4.63 44.18 47.14
C LEU A 449 -5.68 43.06 47.25
N GLU A 450 -6.88 43.35 47.77
CA GLU A 450 -7.99 42.41 47.82
C GLU A 450 -8.46 42.00 46.42
N GLN A 451 -8.55 42.97 45.50
CA GLN A 451 -8.91 42.70 44.12
C GLN A 451 -7.84 41.87 43.40
N ASP A 452 -6.56 42.19 43.60
CA ASP A 452 -5.45 41.39 43.05
C ASP A 452 -5.45 39.96 43.60
N LEU A 453 -5.74 39.79 44.89
CA LEU A 453 -5.88 38.47 45.51
C LEU A 453 -7.01 37.64 44.88
N ILE A 454 -8.15 38.25 44.55
CA ILE A 454 -9.25 37.58 43.84
C ILE A 454 -8.79 37.09 42.46
N ILE A 455 -8.07 37.96 41.71
CA ILE A 455 -7.53 37.62 40.39
C ILE A 455 -6.54 36.45 40.51
N LYS A 456 -5.60 36.50 41.47
CA LYS A 456 -4.62 35.42 41.70
C LYS A 456 -5.28 34.08 42.05
N ASN A 457 -6.33 34.11 42.86
CA ASN A 457 -7.09 32.90 43.18
C ASN A 457 -7.80 32.33 41.95
N ASN A 458 -8.34 33.18 41.06
CA ASN A 458 -8.92 32.74 39.80
C ASN A 458 -7.88 32.06 38.89
N SER A 459 -6.71 32.69 38.71
CA SER A 459 -5.60 32.16 37.91
C SER A 459 -5.11 30.80 38.42
N LEU A 460 -4.89 30.68 39.73
CA LEU A 460 -4.49 29.43 40.38
C LEU A 460 -5.54 28.33 40.18
N PHE A 461 -6.83 28.65 40.36
CA PHE A 461 -7.91 27.68 40.17
C PHE A 461 -7.99 27.19 38.71
N ILE A 462 -7.83 28.08 37.73
CA ILE A 462 -7.80 27.70 36.32
C ILE A 462 -6.64 26.74 36.06
N ASP A 463 -5.42 27.11 36.44
CA ASP A 463 -4.24 26.29 36.14
C ASP A 463 -4.23 24.96 36.92
N SER A 464 -4.60 24.95 38.20
CA SER A 464 -4.55 23.75 39.05
C SER A 464 -5.74 22.82 38.84
N GLU A 465 -6.96 23.35 38.79
CA GLU A 465 -8.20 22.57 38.79
C GLU A 465 -8.78 22.38 37.40
N LYS A 466 -8.56 23.30 36.45
CA LYS A 466 -9.05 23.13 35.07
C LYS A 466 -7.98 22.53 34.18
N VAL A 467 -6.81 23.15 34.08
CA VAL A 467 -5.77 22.73 33.13
C VAL A 467 -5.06 21.46 33.61
N MET A 468 -4.44 21.50 34.79
CA MET A 468 -3.67 20.35 35.31
C MET A 468 -4.55 19.12 35.57
N SER A 469 -5.81 19.29 35.97
CA SER A 469 -6.70 18.15 36.18
C SER A 469 -7.02 17.41 34.88
N ILE A 470 -7.22 18.13 33.76
CA ILE A 470 -7.42 17.53 32.44
C ILE A 470 -6.14 16.79 32.01
N ARG A 471 -4.97 17.43 32.18
CA ARG A 471 -3.68 16.82 31.82
C ARG A 471 -3.35 15.57 32.66
N ARG A 472 -3.68 15.55 33.95
CA ARG A 472 -3.52 14.36 34.82
C ARG A 472 -4.41 13.20 34.38
N LYS A 473 -5.67 13.47 34.04
CA LYS A 473 -6.59 12.45 33.50
C LYS A 473 -6.14 11.91 32.15
N PHE A 474 -5.44 12.75 31.39
CA PHE A 474 -4.89 12.42 30.08
C PHE A 474 -3.46 11.85 30.17
N MET A 475 -2.91 11.47 31.34
CA MET A 475 -1.65 10.71 31.34
C MET A 475 -1.84 9.55 30.37
N MET A 476 -1.17 9.65 29.20
CA MET A 476 -1.31 8.73 28.09
C MET A 476 -1.30 7.35 28.71
N ASP A 477 -2.35 6.57 28.47
CA ASP A 477 -2.49 5.18 28.88
C ASP A 477 -1.10 4.54 28.86
N ALA A 478 -0.43 4.53 30.02
CA ALA A 478 0.93 3.99 30.13
C ALA A 478 0.87 2.47 30.00
N SER A 479 -0.36 1.92 29.95
CA SER A 479 -0.76 0.61 29.49
C SER A 479 -0.61 0.40 27.97
N GLU A 480 -0.57 1.44 27.13
CA GLU A 480 -0.22 1.33 25.70
C GLU A 480 1.29 1.41 25.42
N LYS A 481 2.14 1.55 26.46
CA LYS A 481 3.58 1.21 26.35
C LYS A 481 3.80 -0.25 25.95
N SER A 482 2.78 -1.10 26.09
CA SER A 482 2.81 -2.52 25.72
C SER A 482 2.70 -2.81 24.21
N PHE A 483 2.41 -1.81 23.36
CA PHE A 483 2.31 -2.05 21.91
C PHE A 483 3.66 -2.01 21.16
N VAL A 484 4.76 -1.56 21.78
CA VAL A 484 6.04 -1.30 21.10
C VAL A 484 7.22 -2.16 21.61
N THR A 485 7.06 -2.94 22.69
CA THR A 485 8.12 -3.83 23.21
C THR A 485 8.22 -5.21 22.54
N SER A 486 7.65 -5.41 21.34
CA SER A 486 7.79 -6.65 20.56
C SER A 486 8.53 -6.45 19.23
N ILE A 487 9.58 -5.62 19.24
CA ILE A 487 10.68 -5.76 18.29
C ILE A 487 11.79 -6.50 19.04
N PRO A 488 12.08 -7.78 18.74
CA PRO A 488 13.21 -8.45 19.35
C PRO A 488 14.46 -7.71 18.86
N PHE A 489 15.17 -7.09 19.81
CA PHE A 489 16.55 -6.69 19.59
C PHE A 489 17.36 -7.98 19.47
N SER A 490 17.42 -8.56 18.27
CA SER A 490 18.40 -9.59 17.95
C SER A 490 19.77 -8.92 17.94
N GLN A 491 20.42 -8.86 19.10
CA GLN A 491 21.85 -8.61 19.14
C GLN A 491 22.53 -9.79 18.44
N PRO A 492 23.39 -9.55 17.42
CA PRO A 492 24.23 -10.59 16.88
C PRO A 492 25.23 -11.02 17.96
N HIS A 493 25.12 -12.29 18.36
CA HIS A 493 26.20 -12.99 19.04
C HIS A 493 27.43 -13.04 18.12
N ASP A 494 28.58 -12.96 18.78
CA ASP A 494 29.92 -13.36 18.32
C ASP A 494 30.64 -12.41 17.36
N LEU A 495 31.62 -11.67 17.91
CA LEU A 495 32.98 -11.52 17.39
C LEU A 495 33.80 -10.61 18.31
N ILE A 496 34.21 -11.10 19.49
CA ILE A 496 35.49 -10.71 20.11
C ILE A 496 36.06 -11.93 20.85
N THR A 497 36.90 -12.68 20.15
CA THR A 497 37.93 -13.52 20.74
C THR A 497 39.11 -12.61 21.13
N VAL A 498 39.54 -12.68 22.38
CA VAL A 498 40.91 -12.38 22.81
C VAL A 498 41.55 -13.70 23.20
#